data_AF-A0A8H6XEK1-F1
#
_entry.id   AF-A0A8H6XEK1-F1
#
_cell.length_a   1.000
_cell.length_b   1.000
_cell.length_c   1.000
_cell.angle_alpha   90.00
_cell.angle_beta   90.00
_cell.angle_gamma   90.00
#
_symmetry.space_group_name_H-M   'P 1'
#
loop_
_entity.id
_entity.type
_entity.pdbx_description
1 polymer ?
#
loop_
_entity_poly.entity_id
_entity_poly.type
_entity_poly.pdbx_seq_one_letter_code
_entity_poly.pdbx_strand_id
1 'polypeptide(L)'
;MATTLTQTAAPAAGVRDNLNFMQKRLQTAIDHNFLSAYVPDSINDLPRRRHSTTTVASQVAALLFPDFTQVKADIHYEIALSRARRVARQRERARVHSGNSHIKNDAIASETQGEWLGQEEDPISLDGPMALPMPVEIGTDDDFQDVFQFLHLNLNPKDVLSPEKKDMRDELTSTLGLMPGAEIKWNTPMVEFKRGVVYDDGRLDLCKMVVGPTHIEKLLDALERNTVVTQFLLGNNVISTTGARRIARFIVDHPERIETWYIAGNHIRAPGFQLLVDAMVNSSRITNVWLKRSGIL
;
A
#
# COMPACT_ATOMS: atom_id res chain seq x y z
N MET A 1 21.08 34.28 72.74
CA MET A 1 21.19 32.93 72.17
C MET A 1 20.81 33.02 70.70
N ALA A 2 21.81 33.02 69.81
CA ALA A 2 21.60 33.16 68.38
C ALA A 2 21.33 31.79 67.76
N THR A 3 20.14 31.63 67.17
CA THR A 3 19.76 30.44 66.40
C THR A 3 20.23 30.63 64.96
N THR A 4 21.26 29.88 64.59
CA THR A 4 21.87 29.90 63.26
C THR A 4 20.92 29.23 62.24
N LEU A 5 20.41 30.02 61.29
CA LEU A 5 19.73 29.52 60.09
C LEU A 5 20.79 29.03 59.09
N THR A 6 20.84 27.73 58.85
CA THR A 6 21.65 27.11 57.79
C THR A 6 21.06 27.45 56.42
N GLN A 7 21.73 28.38 55.73
CA GLN A 7 21.45 28.77 54.36
C GLN A 7 21.91 27.65 53.41
N THR A 8 20.99 26.98 52.72
CA THR A 8 21.29 25.94 51.74
C THR A 8 21.85 26.57 50.47
N ALA A 9 23.14 26.31 50.20
CA ALA A 9 23.83 26.78 49.01
C ALA A 9 23.21 26.23 47.72
N ALA A 10 23.07 27.10 46.72
CA ALA A 10 22.64 26.74 45.37
C ALA A 10 23.66 25.80 44.68
N PRO A 11 23.22 24.70 44.04
CA PRO A 11 24.15 23.76 43.38
C PRO A 11 24.74 24.34 42.09
N ALA A 12 25.99 23.97 41.80
CA ALA A 12 26.75 24.36 40.60
C ALA A 12 26.03 23.97 39.29
N ALA A 13 26.26 24.73 38.21
CA ALA A 13 25.50 24.64 36.95
C ALA A 13 25.32 23.21 36.39
N GLY A 14 26.40 22.41 36.36
CA GLY A 14 26.32 21.02 35.85
C GLY A 14 25.49 20.05 36.72
N VAL A 15 25.28 20.36 38.00
CA VAL A 15 24.41 19.56 38.89
C VAL A 15 22.94 19.86 38.62
N ARG A 16 22.61 21.10 38.26
CA ARG A 16 21.24 21.53 37.91
C ARG A 16 20.77 20.89 36.61
N ASP A 17 21.65 20.79 35.61
CA ASP A 17 21.32 20.17 34.33
C ASP A 17 21.01 18.67 34.48
N ASN A 18 21.74 17.98 35.34
CA ASN A 18 21.49 16.57 35.66
C ASN A 18 20.15 16.37 36.41
N LEU A 19 19.84 17.26 37.37
CA LEU A 19 18.55 17.23 38.09
C LEU A 19 17.36 17.45 37.14
N ASN A 20 17.46 18.41 36.21
CA ASN A 20 16.43 18.68 35.22
C ASN A 20 16.25 17.51 34.24
N PHE A 21 17.35 16.86 33.84
CA PHE A 21 17.29 15.66 33.00
C PHE A 21 16.58 14.51 33.71
N MET A 22 16.88 14.28 34.99
CA MET A 22 16.22 13.26 35.81
C MET A 22 14.72 13.56 36.02
N GLN A 23 14.39 14.83 36.28
CA GLN A 23 13.01 15.31 36.41
C GLN A 23 12.23 15.05 35.12
N LYS A 24 12.73 15.52 33.97
CA LYS A 24 12.04 15.40 32.67
C LYS A 24 11.66 13.96 32.34
N ARG A 25 12.52 13.00 32.66
CA ARG A 25 12.30 11.56 32.38
C ARG A 25 11.16 10.96 33.19
N LEU A 26 11.00 11.36 34.45
CA LEU A 26 9.85 10.93 35.26
C LEU A 26 8.59 11.75 34.94
N GLN A 27 8.74 13.03 34.57
CA GLN A 27 7.63 13.89 34.15
C GLN A 27 6.95 13.34 32.89
N THR A 28 7.72 12.98 31.85
CA THR A 28 7.16 12.37 30.64
C THR A 28 6.34 11.12 30.94
N ALA A 29 6.81 10.28 31.88
CA ALA A 29 6.08 9.09 32.29
C ALA A 29 4.79 9.42 33.06
N ILE A 30 4.79 10.48 33.88
CA ILE A 30 3.60 10.96 34.61
C ILE A 30 2.56 11.51 33.64
N ASP A 31 2.97 12.38 32.72
CA ASP A 31 2.09 13.06 31.76
C ASP A 31 1.34 12.05 30.85
N HIS A 32 2.02 10.95 30.50
CA HIS A 32 1.46 9.89 29.65
C HIS A 32 0.88 8.73 30.47
N ASN A 33 0.51 8.96 31.74
CA ASN A 33 -0.12 7.97 32.64
C ASN A 33 0.61 6.62 32.71
N PHE A 34 1.95 6.64 32.63
CA PHE A 34 2.83 5.48 32.68
C PHE A 34 2.61 4.45 31.56
N LEU A 35 2.16 4.91 30.38
CA LEU A 35 2.14 4.09 29.16
C LEU A 35 3.55 3.60 28.82
N SER A 36 3.67 2.32 28.44
CA SER A 36 4.96 1.64 28.25
C SER A 36 5.91 2.30 27.23
N ALA A 37 5.38 2.99 26.22
CA ALA A 37 6.18 3.68 25.20
C ALA A 37 6.88 4.95 25.73
N TYR A 38 6.33 5.56 26.78
CA TYR A 38 6.81 6.83 27.33
C TYR A 38 7.64 6.65 28.61
N VAL A 39 7.97 5.41 28.96
CA VAL A 39 8.81 5.06 30.12
C VAL A 39 10.17 4.57 29.61
N PRO A 40 11.23 5.39 29.67
CA PRO A 40 12.55 4.99 29.19
C PRO A 40 13.22 3.99 30.15
N ASP A 41 14.06 3.07 29.64
CA ASP A 41 14.73 2.04 30.47
C ASP A 41 15.68 2.62 31.52
N SER A 42 16.24 3.80 31.22
CA SER A 42 17.09 4.54 32.14
C SER A 42 16.35 4.90 33.45
N ILE A 43 15.01 4.79 33.53
CA ILE A 43 14.21 5.09 34.75
C ILE A 43 14.70 4.32 35.99
N ASN A 44 15.40 3.20 35.76
CA ASN A 44 16.03 2.41 36.80
C ASN A 44 17.20 3.12 37.50
N ASP A 45 17.82 4.10 36.83
CA ASP A 45 18.97 4.88 37.31
C ASP A 45 18.56 6.06 38.20
N LEU A 46 17.28 6.44 38.20
CA LEU A 46 16.80 7.56 39.01
C LEU A 46 17.01 7.30 40.51
N PRO A 47 17.42 8.31 41.30
CA PRO A 47 17.74 8.11 42.72
C PRO A 47 16.49 7.72 43.51
N ARG A 48 16.61 6.68 44.33
CA ARG A 48 15.63 6.39 45.40
C ARG A 48 15.98 7.18 46.65
N ARG A 49 15.02 7.36 47.55
CA ARG A 49 15.22 7.88 48.90
C ARG A 49 15.90 6.83 49.79
N ARG A 50 17.18 6.55 49.51
CA ARG A 50 18.11 5.75 50.32
C ARG A 50 19.14 6.67 50.98
N HIS A 51 19.80 6.21 52.03
CA HIS A 51 20.69 7.05 52.86
C HIS A 51 21.72 7.88 52.07
N SER A 52 22.27 7.38 50.96
CA SER A 52 23.25 8.09 50.13
C SER A 52 22.65 9.01 49.04
N THR A 53 21.41 8.77 48.59
CA THR A 53 20.79 9.44 47.45
C THR A 53 19.56 10.28 47.82
N THR A 54 19.28 10.41 49.12
CA THR A 54 18.12 11.13 49.66
C THR A 54 18.10 12.59 49.25
N THR A 55 19.23 13.30 49.33
CA THR A 55 19.31 14.72 48.99
C THR A 55 18.97 14.99 47.54
N VAL A 56 19.48 14.17 46.61
CA VAL A 56 19.23 14.30 45.17
C VAL A 56 17.77 13.93 44.84
N ALA A 57 17.25 12.86 45.45
CA ALA A 57 15.85 12.45 45.26
C ALA A 57 14.86 13.53 45.72
N SER A 58 15.09 14.15 46.88
CA SER A 58 14.23 15.24 47.38
C SER A 58 14.30 16.50 46.51
N GLN A 59 15.46 16.81 45.92
CA GLN A 59 15.58 17.90 44.95
C GLN A 59 14.79 17.64 43.67
N VAL A 60 14.86 16.42 43.13
CA VAL A 60 14.07 16.04 41.94
C VAL A 60 12.57 16.02 42.25
N ALA A 61 12.18 15.55 43.44
CA ALA A 61 10.78 15.54 43.89
C ALA A 61 10.19 16.95 43.97
N ALA A 62 10.96 17.92 44.51
CA ALA A 62 10.55 19.31 44.59
C ALA A 62 10.37 19.96 43.20
N LEU A 63 11.20 19.57 42.22
CA LEU A 63 11.09 20.06 40.83
C LEU A 63 9.89 19.46 40.08
N LEU A 64 9.53 18.21 40.38
CA LEU A 64 8.38 17.53 39.75
C LEU A 64 7.04 17.99 40.30
N PHE A 65 6.97 18.30 41.60
CA PHE A 65 5.74 18.64 42.29
C PHE A 65 5.87 19.96 43.05
N PRO A 66 5.93 21.10 42.34
CA PRO A 66 6.14 22.41 42.97
C PRO A 66 4.97 22.81 43.90
N ASP A 67 3.77 22.30 43.65
CA ASP A 67 2.56 22.62 44.41
C ASP A 67 2.43 21.84 45.74
N PHE A 68 3.34 20.91 46.01
CA PHE A 68 3.30 20.06 47.20
C PHE A 68 4.30 20.49 48.26
N THR A 69 3.95 20.24 49.53
CA THR A 69 4.94 20.30 50.61
C THR A 69 6.04 19.28 50.36
N GLN A 70 7.27 19.55 50.79
CA GLN A 70 8.43 18.69 50.50
C GLN A 70 8.18 17.21 50.85
N VAL A 71 7.55 16.94 51.99
CA VAL A 71 7.22 15.58 52.44
C VAL A 71 6.22 14.91 51.49
N LYS A 72 5.23 15.65 51.00
CA LYS A 72 4.25 15.15 50.05
C LYS A 72 4.87 14.94 48.66
N ALA A 73 5.72 15.86 48.21
CA ALA A 73 6.48 15.71 46.97
C ALA A 73 7.35 14.45 46.98
N ASP A 74 8.07 14.19 48.07
CA ASP A 74 8.91 12.99 48.25
C ASP A 74 8.08 11.70 48.14
N ILE A 75 6.89 11.66 48.76
CA ILE A 75 5.99 10.50 48.71
C ILE A 75 5.48 10.27 47.28
N HIS A 76 4.99 11.31 46.62
CA HIS A 76 4.47 11.21 45.24
C HIS A 76 5.57 10.83 44.24
N TYR A 77 6.79 11.32 44.44
CA TYR A 77 7.96 10.92 43.68
C TYR A 77 8.24 9.41 43.80
N GLU A 78 8.28 8.87 45.02
CA GLU A 78 8.52 7.42 45.22
C GLU A 78 7.41 6.53 44.63
N ILE A 79 6.16 6.98 44.70
CA ILE A 79 5.02 6.30 44.07
C ILE A 79 5.16 6.29 42.55
N ALA A 80 5.42 7.45 41.94
CA ALA A 80 5.61 7.59 40.50
C ALA A 80 6.81 6.77 40.01
N LEU A 81 7.94 6.85 40.71
CA LEU A 81 9.14 6.10 40.40
C LEU A 81 8.91 4.59 40.48
N SER A 82 8.19 4.12 41.51
CA SER A 82 7.85 2.70 41.68
C SER A 82 6.96 2.19 40.56
N ARG A 83 5.98 3.00 40.12
CA ARG A 83 5.09 2.68 39.01
C ARG A 83 5.86 2.63 37.68
N ALA A 84 6.66 3.64 37.37
CA ALA A 84 7.47 3.67 36.15
C ALA A 84 8.47 2.50 36.08
N ARG A 85 9.17 2.18 37.18
CA ARG A 85 10.07 1.00 37.24
C ARG A 85 9.34 -0.34 37.13
N ARG A 86 8.08 -0.43 37.53
CA ARG A 86 7.27 -1.66 37.32
C ARG A 86 7.04 -1.87 35.83
N VAL A 87 6.68 -0.82 35.10
CA VAL A 87 6.46 -0.86 33.65
C VAL A 87 7.75 -1.24 32.92
N ALA A 88 8.88 -0.58 33.23
CA ALA A 88 10.17 -0.92 32.62
C ALA A 88 10.58 -2.38 32.87
N ARG A 89 10.36 -2.91 34.09
CA ARG A 89 10.66 -4.33 34.40
C ARG A 89 9.72 -5.31 33.71
N GLN A 90 8.45 -4.95 33.49
CA GLN A 90 7.52 -5.77 32.72
C GLN A 90 7.94 -5.84 31.25
N ARG A 91 8.38 -4.71 30.68
CA ARG A 91 8.94 -4.62 29.33
C ARG A 91 10.17 -5.51 29.15
N GLU A 92 11.13 -5.43 30.08
CA GLU A 92 12.33 -6.27 30.01
C GLU A 92 12.00 -7.77 30.16
N ARG A 93 11.05 -8.13 31.04
CA ARG A 93 10.59 -9.52 31.15
C ARG A 93 9.91 -10.03 29.88
N ALA A 94 9.13 -9.18 29.20
CA ALA A 94 8.50 -9.51 27.92
C ALA A 94 9.55 -9.69 26.82
N ARG A 95 10.60 -8.85 26.79
CA ARG A 95 11.74 -8.97 25.88
C ARG A 95 12.51 -10.28 26.06
N VAL A 96 12.77 -10.66 27.32
CA VAL A 96 13.42 -11.95 27.65
C VAL A 96 12.53 -13.15 27.29
N HIS A 97 11.21 -13.07 27.49
CA HIS A 97 10.28 -14.13 27.07
C HIS A 97 10.18 -14.24 25.54
N SER A 98 10.22 -13.12 24.82
CA SER A 98 10.21 -13.08 23.35
C SER A 98 11.53 -13.58 22.75
N GLY A 99 12.66 -13.36 23.44
CA GLY A 99 14.00 -13.74 23.01
C GLY A 99 14.30 -15.25 22.96
N ASN A 100 13.36 -16.10 23.42
CA ASN A 100 13.43 -17.56 23.23
C ASN A 100 12.79 -18.04 21.92
N SER A 101 12.24 -17.12 21.11
CA SER A 101 11.91 -17.40 19.71
C SER A 101 13.09 -16.93 18.84
N HIS A 102 13.65 -17.85 18.05
CA HIS A 102 14.73 -17.57 17.12
C HIS A 102 14.25 -16.63 15.99
N ILE A 103 14.21 -15.33 16.25
CA ILE A 103 14.19 -14.30 15.22
C ILE A 103 15.29 -13.30 15.58
N LYS A 104 16.51 -13.62 15.14
CA LYS A 104 17.59 -12.64 15.03
C LYS A 104 17.24 -11.74 13.85
N ASN A 105 16.51 -10.65 14.09
CA ASN A 105 16.50 -9.40 13.30
C ASN A 105 15.26 -8.56 13.62
N ASP A 106 15.08 -8.10 14.85
CA ASP A 106 14.06 -7.08 15.17
C ASP A 106 14.45 -6.24 16.39
N ALA A 107 15.68 -5.74 16.40
CA ALA A 107 16.09 -4.69 17.36
C ALA A 107 15.66 -3.28 16.90
N ILE A 108 14.88 -3.15 15.82
CA ILE A 108 14.29 -1.90 15.33
C ILE A 108 12.75 -2.06 15.19
N ALA A 109 12.12 -2.87 16.05
CA ALA A 109 10.68 -3.11 15.96
C ALA A 109 10.01 -2.87 17.31
N SER A 110 9.60 -1.62 17.57
CA SER A 110 8.31 -1.28 18.19
C SER A 110 8.19 0.17 18.65
N GLU A 111 9.28 0.94 18.77
CA GLU A 111 9.20 2.36 19.14
C GLU A 111 9.03 3.30 17.93
N THR A 112 9.23 2.79 16.71
CA THR A 112 9.19 3.55 15.44
C THR A 112 8.05 3.10 14.52
N GLN A 113 6.89 2.75 15.08
CA GLN A 113 5.70 2.46 14.30
C GLN A 113 4.58 3.45 14.62
N GLY A 114 4.92 4.73 14.67
CA GLY A 114 3.96 5.81 14.41
C GLY A 114 3.75 5.99 12.90
N GLU A 115 2.75 6.77 12.50
CA GLU A 115 2.54 7.15 11.10
C GLU A 115 3.82 7.84 10.57
N TRP A 116 4.64 7.12 9.81
CA TRP A 116 5.80 7.64 9.05
C TRP A 116 7.00 8.21 9.83
N LEU A 117 7.06 8.07 11.16
CA LEU A 117 8.29 8.40 11.92
C LEU A 117 9.34 7.31 11.66
N GLY A 118 10.46 7.67 11.02
CA GLY A 118 11.57 6.76 10.70
C GLY A 118 12.33 7.09 9.42
N GLN A 119 11.76 7.87 8.48
CA GLN A 119 12.46 8.28 7.26
C GLN A 119 13.67 9.18 7.50
N GLU A 120 13.73 9.89 8.64
CA GLU A 120 14.90 10.69 9.02
C GLU A 120 16.04 9.81 9.57
N GLU A 121 15.70 8.67 10.17
CA GLU A 121 16.65 7.71 10.78
C GLU A 121 17.11 6.64 9.78
N ASP A 122 16.31 6.34 8.75
CA ASP A 122 16.63 5.51 7.60
C ASP A 122 16.21 6.23 6.30
N PRO A 123 17.02 7.20 5.81
CA PRO A 123 16.70 7.93 4.60
C PRO A 123 16.67 6.95 3.42
N ILE A 124 15.48 6.74 2.86
CA ILE A 124 15.30 5.95 1.64
C ILE A 124 16.08 6.66 0.54
N SER A 125 17.10 5.98 0.03
CA SER A 125 17.86 6.43 -1.14
C SER A 125 16.89 6.78 -2.27
N LEU A 126 16.92 8.04 -2.72
CA LEU A 126 16.22 8.46 -3.94
C LEU A 126 16.91 7.93 -5.20
N ASP A 127 18.17 7.51 -5.07
CA ASP A 127 18.84 6.62 -6.02
C ASP A 127 18.23 5.23 -5.84
N GLY A 128 16.99 5.08 -6.30
CA GLY A 128 16.36 3.79 -6.47
C GLY A 128 17.22 2.94 -7.41
N PRO A 129 17.10 1.60 -7.35
CA PRO A 129 17.79 0.73 -8.31
C PRO A 129 17.49 1.25 -9.72
N MET A 130 18.54 1.37 -10.55
CA MET A 130 18.39 1.72 -11.95
C MET A 130 17.30 0.81 -12.53
N ALA A 131 16.21 1.41 -13.01
CA ALA A 131 15.12 0.66 -13.60
C ALA A 131 15.63 0.00 -14.88
N LEU A 132 16.12 -1.24 -14.75
CA LEU A 132 16.45 -2.05 -15.91
C LEU A 132 15.14 -2.22 -16.69
N PRO A 133 15.10 -1.85 -17.99
CA PRO A 133 13.92 -2.06 -18.78
C PRO A 133 13.66 -3.57 -18.79
N MET A 134 12.51 -3.98 -18.24
CA MET A 134 12.05 -5.35 -18.41
C MET A 134 11.93 -5.60 -19.91
N PRO A 135 12.62 -6.61 -20.48
CA PRO A 135 12.48 -6.91 -21.90
C PRO A 135 11.04 -7.33 -22.14
N VAL A 136 10.29 -6.48 -22.84
CA VAL A 136 8.92 -6.75 -23.25
C VAL A 136 8.97 -7.04 -24.74
N GLU A 137 8.81 -8.31 -25.10
CA GLU A 137 8.68 -8.72 -26.50
C GLU A 137 7.27 -8.39 -26.98
N ILE A 138 7.19 -7.58 -28.05
CA ILE A 138 5.92 -7.32 -28.73
C ILE A 138 5.53 -8.63 -29.42
N GLY A 139 4.33 -9.14 -29.11
CA GLY A 139 3.79 -10.32 -29.77
C GLY A 139 3.68 -10.13 -31.28
N THR A 140 3.83 -11.21 -32.04
CA THR A 140 3.64 -11.18 -33.50
C THR A 140 2.14 -11.13 -33.82
N ASP A 141 1.80 -10.80 -35.07
CA ASP A 141 0.40 -10.80 -35.53
C ASP A 141 -0.27 -12.17 -35.30
N ASP A 142 0.47 -13.26 -35.50
CA ASP A 142 0.00 -14.64 -35.32
C ASP A 142 -0.43 -14.91 -33.87
N ASP A 143 0.18 -14.23 -32.88
CA ASP A 143 -0.14 -14.44 -31.47
C ASP A 143 -1.56 -13.97 -31.10
N PHE A 144 -2.09 -13.01 -31.85
CA PHE A 144 -3.41 -12.40 -31.63
C PHE A 144 -4.46 -12.86 -32.64
N GLN A 145 -4.06 -13.54 -33.71
CA GLN A 145 -4.95 -13.89 -34.80
C GLN A 145 -6.15 -14.70 -34.32
N ASP A 146 -5.93 -15.67 -33.44
CA ASP A 146 -6.97 -16.56 -32.93
C ASP A 146 -8.06 -15.82 -32.16
N VAL A 147 -7.68 -14.94 -31.24
CA VAL A 147 -8.64 -14.14 -30.47
C VAL A 147 -9.38 -13.15 -31.37
N PHE A 148 -8.70 -12.55 -32.36
CA PHE A 148 -9.35 -11.63 -33.30
C PHE A 148 -10.35 -12.37 -34.19
N GLN A 149 -10.00 -13.56 -34.67
CA GLN A 149 -10.90 -14.39 -35.47
C GLN A 149 -12.12 -14.83 -34.65
N PHE A 150 -11.92 -15.23 -33.39
CA PHE A 150 -13.01 -15.56 -32.47
C PHE A 150 -13.99 -14.39 -32.29
N LEU A 151 -13.47 -13.18 -32.07
CA LEU A 151 -14.28 -11.98 -31.93
C LEU A 151 -15.01 -11.63 -33.23
N HIS A 152 -14.33 -11.71 -34.37
CA HIS A 152 -14.87 -11.44 -35.68
C HIS A 152 -16.04 -12.37 -36.05
N LEU A 153 -15.98 -13.63 -35.64
CA LEU A 153 -17.04 -14.62 -35.82
C LEU A 153 -18.24 -14.41 -34.87
N ASN A 154 -18.20 -13.39 -34.01
CA ASN A 154 -19.20 -13.10 -33.00
C ASN A 154 -19.51 -14.30 -32.07
N LEU A 155 -18.48 -15.06 -31.72
CA LEU A 155 -18.63 -16.23 -30.85
C LEU A 155 -18.75 -15.81 -29.38
N ASN A 156 -19.51 -16.60 -28.62
CA ASN A 156 -19.65 -16.47 -27.17
C ASN A 156 -19.06 -17.71 -26.48
N PRO A 157 -18.18 -17.57 -25.47
CA PRO A 157 -17.72 -18.68 -24.65
C PRO A 157 -18.85 -19.57 -24.13
N LYS A 158 -19.99 -18.99 -23.74
CA LYS A 158 -21.17 -19.72 -23.27
C LYS A 158 -21.68 -20.74 -24.30
N ASP A 159 -21.72 -20.34 -25.57
CA ASP A 159 -22.20 -21.20 -26.65
C ASP A 159 -21.16 -22.26 -27.01
N VAL A 160 -19.90 -21.86 -27.08
CA VAL A 160 -18.77 -22.73 -27.45
C VAL A 160 -18.53 -23.80 -26.37
N LEU A 161 -18.73 -23.47 -25.10
CA LEU A 161 -18.53 -24.38 -23.97
C LEU A 161 -19.77 -25.20 -23.62
N SER A 162 -20.88 -25.04 -24.36
CA SER A 162 -22.10 -25.82 -24.13
C SER A 162 -21.89 -27.31 -24.47
N PRO A 163 -22.49 -28.25 -23.70
CA PRO A 163 -22.33 -29.69 -23.95
C PRO A 163 -22.82 -30.13 -25.33
N GLU A 164 -23.83 -29.44 -25.86
CA GLU A 164 -24.48 -29.74 -27.15
C GLU A 164 -23.59 -29.40 -28.35
N LYS A 165 -22.63 -28.47 -28.18
CA LYS A 165 -21.75 -28.00 -29.26
C LYS A 165 -20.34 -28.55 -29.16
N LYS A 166 -20.17 -29.75 -28.59
CA LYS A 166 -18.87 -30.38 -28.40
C LYS A 166 -18.08 -30.51 -29.71
N ASP A 167 -18.72 -30.96 -30.79
CA ASP A 167 -18.03 -31.16 -32.08
C ASP A 167 -17.52 -29.83 -32.66
N MET A 168 -18.35 -28.79 -32.59
CA MET A 168 -17.96 -27.42 -32.99
C MET A 168 -16.81 -26.89 -32.13
N ARG A 169 -16.86 -27.12 -30.82
CA ARG A 169 -15.79 -26.71 -29.91
C ARG A 169 -14.48 -27.39 -30.24
N ASP A 170 -14.50 -28.70 -30.51
CA ASP A 170 -13.30 -29.47 -30.80
C ASP A 170 -12.69 -29.02 -32.16
N GLU A 171 -13.53 -28.68 -33.16
CA GLU A 171 -13.09 -28.06 -34.43
C GLU A 171 -12.47 -26.68 -34.22
N LEU A 172 -13.15 -25.80 -33.46
CA LEU A 172 -12.65 -24.46 -33.16
C LEU A 172 -11.38 -24.49 -32.30
N THR A 173 -11.24 -25.48 -31.41
CA THR A 173 -10.02 -25.69 -30.61
C THR A 173 -8.83 -26.02 -31.49
N SER A 174 -9.04 -26.84 -32.53
CA SER A 174 -8.00 -27.17 -33.52
C SER A 174 -7.65 -25.97 -34.41
N THR A 175 -8.63 -25.16 -34.77
CA THR A 175 -8.47 -24.06 -35.75
C THR A 175 -7.99 -22.75 -35.11
N LEU A 176 -8.45 -22.43 -33.89
CA LEU A 176 -8.21 -21.16 -33.19
C LEU A 176 -7.43 -21.34 -31.88
N GLY A 177 -6.86 -22.52 -31.64
CA GLY A 177 -6.07 -22.76 -30.42
C GLY A 177 -6.84 -22.49 -29.11
N LEU A 178 -8.16 -22.66 -29.10
CA LEU A 178 -8.99 -22.35 -27.94
C LEU A 178 -8.56 -23.18 -26.73
N MET A 179 -8.40 -22.54 -25.58
CA MET A 179 -8.15 -23.22 -24.31
C MET A 179 -9.36 -22.99 -23.38
N PRO A 180 -10.34 -23.91 -23.37
CA PRO A 180 -11.46 -23.87 -22.43
C PRO A 180 -10.99 -23.86 -20.98
N GLY A 181 -11.55 -22.97 -20.17
CA GLY A 181 -11.23 -22.87 -18.76
C GLY A 181 -12.35 -22.25 -17.94
N ALA A 182 -12.08 -22.06 -16.65
CA ALA A 182 -12.95 -21.33 -15.76
C ALA A 182 -12.12 -20.47 -14.80
N GLU A 183 -12.65 -19.30 -14.43
CA GLU A 183 -12.00 -18.40 -13.48
C GLU A 183 -11.86 -19.07 -12.11
N ILE A 184 -10.67 -19.00 -11.49
CA ILE A 184 -10.37 -19.67 -10.23
C ILE A 184 -11.34 -19.28 -9.10
N LYS A 185 -11.68 -17.99 -8.99
CA LYS A 185 -12.45 -17.46 -7.86
C LYS A 185 -13.96 -17.66 -7.99
N TRP A 186 -14.50 -17.37 -9.17
CA TRP A 186 -15.94 -17.32 -9.41
C TRP A 186 -16.45 -18.46 -10.29
N ASN A 187 -15.54 -19.31 -10.78
CA ASN A 187 -15.84 -20.39 -11.70
C ASN A 187 -16.56 -19.94 -12.99
N THR A 188 -16.32 -18.69 -13.40
CA THR A 188 -16.86 -18.11 -14.63
C THR A 188 -16.23 -18.81 -15.84
N PRO A 189 -17.03 -19.47 -16.70
CA PRO A 189 -16.52 -20.08 -17.92
C PRO A 189 -15.79 -19.07 -18.82
N MET A 190 -14.66 -19.48 -19.36
CA MET A 190 -13.84 -18.63 -20.22
C MET A 190 -13.13 -19.44 -21.30
N VAL A 191 -12.74 -18.75 -22.35
CA VAL A 191 -11.86 -19.28 -23.38
C VAL A 191 -10.59 -18.45 -23.39
N GLU A 192 -9.48 -19.11 -23.13
CA GLU A 192 -8.13 -18.55 -23.16
C GLU A 192 -7.49 -18.77 -24.54
N PHE A 193 -6.71 -17.79 -24.97
CA PHE A 193 -5.90 -17.82 -26.18
C PHE A 193 -4.44 -17.58 -25.81
N LYS A 194 -3.53 -17.74 -26.77
CA LYS A 194 -2.11 -17.38 -26.58
C LYS A 194 -1.95 -15.94 -26.07
N ARG A 195 -2.78 -15.02 -26.56
CA ARG A 195 -2.88 -13.63 -26.09
C ARG A 195 -4.33 -13.24 -25.85
N GLY A 196 -4.72 -13.29 -24.59
CA GLY A 196 -5.99 -12.78 -24.10
C GLY A 196 -7.01 -13.86 -23.76
N VAL A 197 -8.07 -13.42 -23.10
CA VAL A 197 -9.12 -14.29 -22.55
C VAL A 197 -10.48 -13.66 -22.80
N VAL A 198 -11.44 -14.47 -23.21
CA VAL A 198 -12.85 -14.06 -23.34
C VAL A 198 -13.68 -14.84 -22.33
N TYR A 199 -14.42 -14.13 -21.49
CA TYR A 199 -15.31 -14.72 -20.48
C TYR A 199 -16.75 -14.78 -21.00
N ASP A 200 -17.54 -15.71 -20.46
CA ASP A 200 -18.95 -15.87 -20.83
C ASP A 200 -19.85 -14.69 -20.41
N ASP A 201 -19.40 -13.92 -19.41
CA ASP A 201 -20.04 -12.69 -18.91
C ASP A 201 -19.75 -11.45 -19.77
N GLY A 202 -19.04 -11.61 -20.89
CA GLY A 202 -18.74 -10.54 -21.84
C GLY A 202 -17.47 -9.74 -21.52
N ARG A 203 -16.64 -10.18 -20.56
CA ARG A 203 -15.30 -9.62 -20.36
C ARG A 203 -14.33 -10.09 -21.44
N LEU A 204 -13.59 -9.14 -22.00
CA LEU A 204 -12.41 -9.37 -22.83
C LEU A 204 -11.18 -8.87 -22.08
N ASP A 205 -10.30 -9.80 -21.68
CA ASP A 205 -9.05 -9.49 -20.98
C ASP A 205 -7.84 -9.63 -21.90
N LEU A 206 -7.18 -8.51 -22.16
CA LEU A 206 -5.92 -8.39 -22.89
C LEU A 206 -4.89 -7.60 -22.06
N CYS A 207 -5.04 -7.60 -20.73
CA CYS A 207 -4.12 -6.91 -19.83
C CYS A 207 -2.71 -7.51 -19.90
N LYS A 208 -1.69 -6.65 -20.02
CA LYS A 208 -0.28 -7.04 -20.08
C LYS A 208 0.05 -7.96 -21.27
N MET A 209 -0.76 -7.92 -22.33
CA MET A 209 -0.53 -8.73 -23.54
C MET A 209 0.38 -8.05 -24.56
N VAL A 210 0.87 -6.84 -24.27
CA VAL A 210 1.72 -6.04 -25.16
C VAL A 210 1.02 -5.70 -26.48
N VAL A 211 -0.27 -5.37 -26.40
CA VAL A 211 -1.04 -4.90 -27.56
C VAL A 211 -0.49 -3.56 -28.01
N GLY A 212 0.12 -3.57 -29.19
CA GLY A 212 0.72 -2.39 -29.83
C GLY A 212 -0.27 -1.59 -30.67
N PRO A 213 0.18 -0.45 -31.26
CA PRO A 213 -0.68 0.43 -32.06
C PRO A 213 -1.23 -0.22 -33.33
N THR A 214 -0.53 -1.22 -33.89
CA THR A 214 -0.98 -1.98 -35.07
C THR A 214 -2.04 -3.03 -34.70
N HIS A 215 -1.86 -3.72 -33.57
CA HIS A 215 -2.76 -4.78 -33.12
C HIS A 215 -4.09 -4.24 -32.59
N ILE A 216 -4.09 -3.06 -31.94
CA ILE A 216 -5.33 -2.45 -31.44
C ILE A 216 -6.31 -2.07 -32.55
N GLU A 217 -5.82 -1.70 -33.74
CA GLU A 217 -6.68 -1.44 -34.89
C GLU A 217 -7.39 -2.72 -35.34
N LYS A 218 -6.63 -3.81 -35.57
CA LYS A 218 -7.18 -5.12 -35.93
C LYS A 218 -8.14 -5.68 -34.87
N LEU A 219 -7.81 -5.48 -33.60
CA LEU A 219 -8.67 -5.87 -32.48
C LEU A 219 -10.03 -5.14 -32.54
N LEU A 220 -10.02 -3.84 -32.78
CA LEU A 220 -11.26 -3.06 -32.86
C LEU A 220 -12.05 -3.40 -34.13
N ASP A 221 -11.38 -3.68 -35.25
CA ASP A 221 -12.03 -4.19 -36.48
C ASP A 221 -12.73 -5.55 -36.23
N ALA A 222 -12.13 -6.42 -35.41
CA ALA A 222 -12.77 -7.67 -35.00
C ALA A 222 -13.97 -7.43 -34.07
N LEU A 223 -13.87 -6.46 -33.15
CA LEU A 223 -14.95 -6.09 -32.23
C LEU A 223 -16.14 -5.39 -32.91
N GLU A 224 -15.97 -4.83 -34.11
CA GLU A 224 -17.09 -4.25 -34.86
C GLU A 224 -18.18 -5.26 -35.22
N ARG A 225 -17.83 -6.54 -35.34
CA ARG A 225 -18.80 -7.64 -35.55
C ARG A 225 -19.27 -8.28 -34.26
N ASN A 226 -18.54 -8.09 -33.17
CA ASN A 226 -18.83 -8.76 -31.91
C ASN A 226 -19.84 -7.97 -31.07
N THR A 227 -20.92 -8.62 -30.66
CA THR A 227 -21.96 -8.04 -29.79
C THR A 227 -21.97 -8.67 -28.39
N VAL A 228 -21.07 -9.61 -28.13
CA VAL A 228 -20.97 -10.36 -26.86
C VAL A 228 -20.14 -9.58 -25.85
N VAL A 229 -19.06 -8.93 -26.28
CA VAL A 229 -18.15 -8.20 -25.40
C VAL A 229 -18.81 -6.92 -24.88
N THR A 230 -18.90 -6.81 -23.56
CA THR A 230 -19.48 -5.68 -22.83
C THR A 230 -18.45 -4.98 -21.95
N GLN A 231 -17.34 -5.65 -21.62
CA GLN A 231 -16.27 -5.10 -20.78
C GLN A 231 -14.92 -5.30 -21.47
N PHE A 232 -14.21 -4.20 -21.71
CA PHE A 232 -12.97 -4.18 -22.45
C PHE A 232 -11.78 -3.86 -21.54
N LEU A 233 -10.94 -4.87 -21.29
CA LEU A 233 -9.81 -4.78 -20.36
C LEU A 233 -8.49 -4.82 -21.13
N LEU A 234 -7.87 -3.66 -21.28
CA LEU A 234 -6.64 -3.47 -22.05
C LEU A 234 -5.53 -2.85 -21.19
N GLY A 235 -5.38 -3.27 -19.94
CA GLY A 235 -4.41 -2.69 -19.00
C GLY A 235 -2.94 -2.92 -19.36
N ASN A 236 -2.08 -1.92 -19.11
CA ASN A 236 -0.63 -2.00 -19.29
C ASN A 236 -0.20 -2.48 -20.69
N ASN A 237 -0.72 -1.83 -21.73
CA ASN A 237 -0.36 -2.08 -23.13
C ASN A 237 0.26 -0.83 -23.78
N VAL A 238 0.54 -0.88 -25.09
CA VAL A 238 1.25 0.19 -25.82
C VAL A 238 0.42 0.71 -26.99
N ILE A 239 -0.84 1.06 -26.75
CA ILE A 239 -1.75 1.49 -27.84
C ILE A 239 -1.42 2.87 -28.44
N SER A 240 -0.65 3.71 -27.74
CA SER A 240 -0.29 5.07 -28.14
C SER A 240 -1.49 6.01 -28.38
N THR A 241 -1.23 7.22 -28.89
CA THR A 241 -2.25 8.17 -29.36
C THR A 241 -3.08 7.62 -30.53
N THR A 242 -2.49 6.77 -31.38
CA THR A 242 -3.18 6.19 -32.55
C THR A 242 -4.28 5.23 -32.12
N GLY A 243 -3.97 4.31 -31.20
CA GLY A 243 -4.97 3.40 -30.65
C GLY A 243 -6.06 4.13 -29.87
N ALA A 244 -5.71 5.18 -29.11
CA ALA A 244 -6.71 6.02 -28.44
C ALA A 244 -7.71 6.66 -29.43
N ARG A 245 -7.23 7.15 -30.58
CA ARG A 245 -8.09 7.68 -31.65
C ARG A 245 -9.01 6.60 -32.24
N ARG A 246 -8.48 5.38 -32.45
CA ARG A 246 -9.28 4.26 -32.98
C ARG A 246 -10.35 3.81 -31.99
N ILE A 247 -10.04 3.73 -30.70
CA ILE A 247 -11.02 3.46 -29.63
C ILE A 247 -12.10 4.54 -29.61
N ALA A 248 -11.71 5.83 -29.66
CA ALA A 248 -12.67 6.93 -29.69
C ALA A 248 -13.65 6.81 -30.86
N ARG A 249 -13.17 6.47 -32.07
CA ARG A 249 -14.02 6.19 -33.23
C ARG A 249 -14.98 5.03 -32.99
N PHE A 250 -14.48 3.91 -32.47
CA PHE A 250 -15.30 2.76 -32.15
C PHE A 250 -16.45 3.09 -31.17
N ILE A 251 -16.17 3.90 -30.15
CA ILE A 251 -17.19 4.36 -29.19
C ILE A 251 -18.24 5.23 -29.88
N VAL A 252 -17.84 6.10 -30.81
CA VAL A 252 -18.77 6.97 -31.56
C VAL A 252 -19.63 6.15 -32.52
N ASP A 253 -19.04 5.17 -33.20
CA ASP A 253 -19.75 4.33 -34.18
C ASP A 253 -20.67 3.29 -33.50
N HIS A 254 -20.34 2.89 -32.27
CA HIS A 254 -21.05 1.87 -31.48
C HIS A 254 -21.24 2.27 -29.99
N PRO A 255 -21.97 3.36 -29.70
CA PRO A 255 -22.10 3.91 -28.35
C PRO A 255 -22.79 2.99 -27.34
N GLU A 256 -23.55 2.01 -27.81
CA GLU A 256 -24.35 1.06 -27.04
C GLU A 256 -23.70 -0.33 -26.85
N ARG A 257 -22.41 -0.47 -27.15
CA ARG A 257 -21.76 -1.79 -27.13
C ARG A 257 -21.09 -2.11 -25.81
N ILE A 258 -20.09 -1.31 -25.43
CA ILE A 258 -19.20 -1.59 -24.30
C ILE A 258 -19.57 -0.69 -23.13
N GLU A 259 -19.81 -1.31 -21.97
CA GLU A 259 -20.18 -0.65 -20.71
C GLU A 259 -18.94 -0.27 -19.89
N THR A 260 -17.94 -1.16 -19.86
CA THR A 260 -16.74 -1.00 -19.02
C THR A 260 -15.49 -0.85 -19.87
N TRP A 261 -14.72 0.22 -19.64
CA TRP A 261 -13.43 0.48 -20.29
C TRP A 261 -12.30 0.51 -19.27
N TYR A 262 -11.43 -0.50 -19.29
CA TYR A 262 -10.21 -0.53 -18.48
C TYR A 262 -8.98 -0.35 -19.38
N ILE A 263 -8.52 0.90 -19.51
CA ILE A 263 -7.40 1.28 -20.39
C ILE A 263 -6.21 1.88 -19.61
N ALA A 264 -6.10 1.54 -18.33
CA ALA A 264 -5.01 1.95 -17.46
C ALA A 264 -3.63 1.49 -17.98
N GLY A 265 -2.59 2.31 -17.78
CA GLY A 265 -1.21 1.96 -18.12
C GLY A 265 -0.92 1.90 -19.62
N ASN A 266 -1.79 2.47 -20.45
CA ASN A 266 -1.55 2.67 -21.87
C ASN A 266 -0.92 4.04 -22.06
N HIS A 267 0.23 4.12 -22.75
CA HIS A 267 0.93 5.37 -23.03
C HIS A 267 0.12 6.28 -23.99
N ILE A 268 -0.92 6.93 -23.48
CA ILE A 268 -1.83 7.81 -24.22
C ILE A 268 -1.48 9.26 -23.90
N ARG A 269 -1.08 10.03 -24.90
CA ARG A 269 -0.80 11.48 -24.75
C ARG A 269 -2.08 12.30 -24.73
N ALA A 270 -1.98 13.55 -24.25
CA ALA A 270 -3.11 14.47 -24.10
C ALA A 270 -4.04 14.57 -25.34
N PRO A 271 -3.56 14.68 -26.60
CA PRO A 271 -4.46 14.78 -27.76
C PRO A 271 -5.31 13.52 -27.99
N GLY A 272 -4.76 12.33 -27.71
CA GLY A 272 -5.50 11.07 -27.83
C GLY A 272 -6.48 10.88 -26.69
N PHE A 273 -6.10 11.36 -25.51
CA PHE A 273 -6.93 11.31 -24.32
C PHE A 273 -8.17 12.22 -24.46
N GLN A 274 -8.01 13.43 -25.00
CA GLN A 274 -9.13 14.33 -25.26
C GLN A 274 -10.19 13.67 -26.16
N LEU A 275 -9.77 13.03 -27.26
CA LEU A 275 -10.68 12.31 -28.16
C LEU A 275 -11.42 11.16 -27.45
N LEU A 276 -10.75 10.44 -26.56
CA LEU A 276 -11.39 9.38 -25.78
C LEU A 276 -12.46 9.93 -24.86
N VAL A 277 -12.16 11.00 -24.12
CA VAL A 277 -13.12 11.63 -23.21
C VAL A 277 -14.32 12.16 -23.98
N ASP A 278 -14.11 12.86 -25.10
CA ASP A 278 -15.17 13.39 -25.94
C ASP A 278 -16.09 12.27 -26.46
N ALA A 279 -15.53 11.13 -26.87
CA ALA A 279 -16.30 9.98 -27.30
C ALA A 279 -17.07 9.32 -26.13
N MET A 280 -16.40 9.13 -24.98
CA MET A 280 -16.98 8.47 -23.81
C MET A 280 -18.16 9.25 -23.21
N VAL A 281 -18.07 10.58 -23.15
CA VAL A 281 -19.15 11.44 -22.62
C VAL A 281 -20.44 11.34 -23.46
N ASN A 282 -20.32 11.05 -24.74
CA ASN A 282 -21.46 10.92 -25.65
C ASN A 282 -22.01 9.48 -25.75
N SER A 283 -21.36 8.50 -25.13
CA SER A 283 -21.86 7.12 -25.11
C SER A 283 -23.05 6.97 -24.16
N SER A 284 -24.07 6.21 -24.58
CA SER A 284 -25.26 5.95 -23.79
C SER A 284 -25.13 4.76 -22.82
N ARG A 285 -24.02 4.01 -22.86
CA ARG A 285 -23.86 2.74 -22.12
C ARG A 285 -22.64 2.67 -21.22
N ILE A 286 -21.66 3.54 -21.40
CA ILE A 286 -20.47 3.55 -20.56
C ILE A 286 -20.85 3.99 -19.14
N THR A 287 -20.68 3.09 -18.17
CA THR A 287 -20.91 3.36 -16.74
C THR A 287 -19.59 3.38 -15.97
N ASN A 288 -18.60 2.61 -16.44
CA ASN A 288 -17.36 2.37 -15.70
C ASN A 288 -16.12 2.61 -16.57
N VAL A 289 -15.22 3.47 -16.10
CA VAL A 289 -13.97 3.79 -16.80
C VAL A 289 -12.79 3.79 -15.82
N TRP A 290 -11.73 3.05 -16.15
CA TRP A 290 -10.49 2.99 -15.37
C TRP A 290 -9.31 3.56 -16.14
N LEU A 291 -8.82 4.71 -15.65
CA LEU A 291 -7.70 5.47 -16.20
C LEU A 291 -6.67 5.65 -15.07
N LYS A 292 -5.65 4.79 -15.02
CA LYS A 292 -4.55 4.90 -14.06
C LYS A 292 -3.23 4.88 -14.81
N ARG A 293 -2.35 5.85 -14.54
CA ARG A 293 -1.03 5.95 -15.19
C ARG A 293 -1.10 5.91 -16.73
N SER A 294 -2.13 6.54 -17.30
CA SER A 294 -2.16 6.87 -18.72
C SER A 294 -1.36 8.17 -18.82
N GLY A 295 -0.22 8.18 -19.51
CA GLY A 295 0.77 9.27 -19.44
C GLY A 295 0.23 10.65 -19.81
N ILE A 296 -0.38 11.34 -18.85
CA ILE A 296 -0.73 12.75 -18.90
C ILE A 296 0.43 13.47 -18.21
N LEU A 297 1.46 13.78 -18.99
CA LEU A 297 2.48 14.77 -18.70
C LEU A 297 2.54 15.73 -19.87
#